data_AF-A0A128FGK3-F1
#
_entry.id   AF-A0A128FGK3-F1
#
_cell.length_a   1.000
_cell.length_b   1.000
_cell.length_c   1.000
_cell.angle_alpha   90.00
_cell.angle_beta   90.00
_cell.angle_gamma   90.00
#
_symmetry.space_group_name_H-M   'P 1'
#
loop_
_entity.id
_entity.type
_entity.pdbx_description
1 polymer ?
#
loop_
_entity_poly.entity_id
_entity_poly.type
_entity_poly.pdbx_seq_one_letter_code
_entity_poly.pdbx_strand_id
1 'polypeptide(L)'
;MSFRLGSRSRHRLEGLPSHLVQIVEHAITLSDIDFTVLEGLRSTRRQRQLAHQGASQTLRSRHLPGHAVDLGAWVGDELRWDWPLYHRIAEAIPPGPTHSPAK
;
A
#
# COMPACT_ATOMS: atom_id res chain seq x y z
N MET A 1 -13.35 -4.67 16.58
CA MET A 1 -14.10 -4.23 15.38
C MET A 1 -13.20 -4.41 14.18
N SER A 2 -13.71 -4.84 13.04
CA SER A 2 -12.93 -4.96 11.81
C SER A 2 -13.12 -3.70 10.95
N PHE A 3 -12.01 -3.10 10.49
CA PHE A 3 -12.04 -1.94 9.61
C PHE A 3 -12.36 -2.34 8.17
N ARG A 4 -12.69 -1.34 7.34
CA ARG A 4 -13.02 -1.54 5.93
C ARG A 4 -12.43 -0.42 5.09
N LEU A 5 -11.89 -0.78 3.92
CA LEU A 5 -11.40 0.21 2.98
C LEU A 5 -12.52 1.14 2.50
N GLY A 6 -12.27 2.44 2.59
CA GLY A 6 -13.11 3.46 1.98
C GLY A 6 -13.06 3.45 0.45
N SER A 7 -13.97 4.21 -0.18
CA SER A 7 -14.05 4.36 -1.64
C SER A 7 -12.74 4.82 -2.27
N ARG A 8 -12.06 5.79 -1.65
CA ARG A 8 -10.77 6.31 -2.12
C ARG A 8 -9.67 5.25 -2.12
N SER A 9 -9.63 4.41 -1.08
CA SER A 9 -8.68 3.29 -1.02
C SER A 9 -8.95 2.28 -2.12
N ARG A 10 -10.22 1.88 -2.30
CA ARG A 10 -10.63 0.94 -3.36
C ARG A 10 -10.26 1.45 -4.75
N HIS A 11 -10.51 2.72 -5.03
CA HIS A 11 -10.14 3.31 -6.32
C HIS A 11 -8.63 3.25 -6.60
N ARG A 12 -7.80 3.41 -5.56
CA ARG A 12 -6.33 3.33 -5.69
C ARG A 12 -5.81 1.91 -5.85
N LEU A 13 -6.63 0.90 -5.55
CA LEU A 13 -6.31 -0.50 -5.78
C LEU A 13 -6.68 -0.95 -7.20
N GLU A 14 -7.46 -0.16 -7.94
CA GLU A 14 -7.83 -0.48 -9.32
C GLU A 14 -6.60 -0.63 -10.22
N GLY A 15 -6.60 -1.67 -11.04
CA GLY A 15 -5.51 -1.99 -11.97
C GLY A 15 -4.29 -2.69 -11.33
N LEU A 16 -4.24 -2.84 -10.01
CA LEU A 16 -3.21 -3.67 -9.36
C LEU A 16 -3.49 -5.17 -9.58
N PRO A 17 -2.45 -6.03 -9.52
CA PRO A 17 -2.62 -7.48 -9.53
C PRO A 17 -3.55 -7.94 -8.41
N SER A 18 -4.46 -8.87 -8.72
CA SER A 18 -5.50 -9.34 -7.81
C SER A 18 -4.96 -9.85 -6.46
N HIS A 19 -3.82 -10.54 -6.45
CA HIS A 19 -3.22 -11.05 -5.22
C HIS A 19 -2.82 -9.91 -4.26
N LEU A 20 -2.30 -8.79 -4.77
CA LEU A 20 -1.91 -7.65 -3.94
C LEU A 20 -3.16 -6.96 -3.38
N VAL A 21 -4.20 -6.82 -4.20
CA VAL A 21 -5.50 -6.29 -3.76
C VAL A 21 -6.07 -7.14 -2.62
N GLN A 22 -6.09 -8.46 -2.79
CA GLN A 22 -6.59 -9.41 -1.77
C GLN A 22 -5.80 -9.34 -0.46
N ILE A 23 -4.48 -9.18 -0.52
CA ILE A 23 -3.63 -9.00 0.67
C ILE A 23 -4.05 -7.74 1.44
N VAL A 24 -4.22 -6.60 0.74
CA VAL A 24 -4.60 -5.34 1.38
C VAL A 24 -6.03 -5.38 1.93
N GLU A 25 -6.96 -5.96 1.18
CA GLU A 25 -8.36 -6.15 1.59
C GLU A 25 -8.49 -7.13 2.76
N HIS A 26 -7.61 -8.13 2.88
CA HIS A 26 -7.61 -9.01 4.03
C HIS A 26 -6.96 -8.31 5.23
N ALA A 27 -5.83 -7.64 5.04
CA ALA A 27 -5.10 -6.96 6.11
C ALA A 27 -5.93 -5.94 6.88
N ILE A 28 -6.78 -5.15 6.21
CA ILE A 28 -7.64 -4.17 6.89
C ILE A 28 -8.63 -4.82 7.86
N THR A 29 -8.98 -6.09 7.62
CA THR A 29 -9.88 -6.85 8.49
C THR A 29 -9.18 -7.46 9.70
N LEU A 30 -7.86 -7.67 9.60
CA LEU A 30 -7.00 -8.24 10.65
C LEU A 30 -6.38 -7.15 11.53
N SER A 31 -6.10 -5.98 10.94
CA SER A 31 -5.42 -4.87 11.60
C SER A 31 -6.24 -4.32 12.76
N ASP A 32 -5.54 -4.03 13.86
CA ASP A 32 -6.08 -3.32 15.01
C ASP A 32 -5.99 -1.79 14.87
N ILE A 33 -5.35 -1.32 13.80
CA ILE A 33 -5.29 0.08 13.36
C ILE A 33 -5.97 0.22 12.00
N ASP A 34 -6.87 1.21 11.85
CA ASP A 34 -7.45 1.53 10.54
C ASP A 34 -6.36 2.10 9.62
N PHE A 35 -6.48 1.87 8.32
CA PHE A 35 -5.57 2.44 7.35
C PHE A 35 -6.24 2.73 6.00
N THR A 36 -5.66 3.70 5.29
CA THR A 36 -6.07 4.05 3.92
C THR A 36 -4.94 3.74 2.94
N VAL A 37 -5.30 3.41 1.70
CA VAL A 37 -4.35 3.29 0.59
C VAL A 37 -4.08 4.70 0.06
N LEU A 38 -2.83 5.13 0.12
CA LEU A 38 -2.37 6.46 -0.32
C LEU A 38 -2.02 6.48 -1.81
N GLU A 39 -1.38 5.42 -2.29
CA GLU A 39 -0.98 5.25 -3.70
C GLU A 39 -0.92 3.76 -4.06
N GLY A 40 -1.39 3.41 -5.25
CA GLY A 40 -1.24 2.07 -5.84
C GLY A 40 -0.39 2.15 -7.10
N LEU A 41 -1.01 2.05 -8.28
CA LEU A 41 -0.32 2.25 -9.56
C LEU A 41 0.22 3.67 -9.68
N ARG A 42 1.51 3.79 -10.01
CA ARG A 42 2.17 5.07 -10.26
C ARG A 42 2.41 5.26 -11.76
N SER A 43 2.17 6.47 -12.24
CA SER A 43 2.52 6.83 -13.62
C SER A 43 4.01 7.11 -13.78
N THR A 44 4.55 6.87 -14.98
CA THR A 44 5.93 7.23 -15.33
C THR A 44 6.20 8.73 -15.17
N ARG A 45 5.20 9.58 -15.45
CA ARG A 45 5.25 11.03 -15.21
C ARG A 45 5.43 11.35 -13.73
N ARG A 46 4.64 10.74 -12.85
CA ARG A 46 4.77 10.93 -11.39
C ARG A 46 6.12 10.44 -10.87
N GLN A 47 6.59 9.29 -11.35
CA GLN A 47 7.90 8.77 -10.94
C GLN A 47 9.04 9.71 -11.37
N ARG A 48 9.00 10.28 -12.58
CA ARG A 48 9.97 11.30 -13.02
C ARG A 48 9.92 12.55 -12.14
N GLN A 49 8.72 13.01 -11.78
CA GLN A 49 8.56 14.14 -10.87
C GLN A 49 9.20 13.86 -9.50
N LEU A 50 8.95 12.69 -8.91
CA LEU A 50 9.54 12.29 -7.63
C LEU A 50 11.07 12.21 -7.70
N ALA A 51 11.62 11.67 -8.79
CA ALA A 51 13.07 11.61 -8.99
C ALA A 51 13.69 13.02 -9.10
N HIS A 52 13.07 13.91 -9.88
CA HIS A 52 13.51 15.30 -9.99
C HIS A 52 13.46 16.06 -8.65
N GLN A 53 12.45 15.76 -7.81
CA GLN A 53 12.30 16.36 -6.49
C GLN A 53 13.22 15.74 -5.42
N GLY A 54 14.02 14.73 -5.76
CA GLY A 54 14.86 14.01 -4.80
C GLY A 54 14.10 13.02 -3.89
N ALA A 55 12.79 12.87 -4.09
CA ALA A 55 11.94 11.93 -3.34
C ALA A 55 12.08 10.46 -3.83
N SER A 56 12.81 10.25 -4.92
CA SER A 56 13.23 8.92 -5.37
C SER A 56 14.62 8.97 -5.99
N GLN A 57 15.45 7.97 -5.70
CA GLN A 57 16.80 7.88 -6.26
C GLN A 57 16.81 7.22 -7.65
N THR A 58 15.69 6.65 -8.11
CA THR A 58 15.62 5.87 -9.35
C THR A 58 14.28 6.02 -10.07
N LEU A 59 14.28 5.80 -11.38
CA LEU A 59 13.04 5.69 -12.16
C LEU A 59 12.42 4.28 -12.11
N ARG A 60 13.12 3.29 -11.53
CA ARG A 60 12.67 1.90 -11.41
C ARG A 60 11.87 1.67 -10.13
N SER A 61 10.62 2.13 -10.09
CA SER A 61 9.71 1.93 -8.94
C SER A 61 8.82 0.69 -9.11
N ARG A 62 8.56 -0.03 -8.00
CA ARG A 62 7.60 -1.15 -7.93
C ARG A 62 6.15 -0.72 -8.14
N HIS A 63 5.81 0.56 -7.94
CA HIS A 63 4.47 1.07 -8.23
C HIS A 63 4.18 1.15 -9.74
N LEU A 64 5.21 1.20 -10.60
CA LEU A 64 5.02 1.24 -12.05
C LEU A 64 4.41 -0.07 -12.59
N PRO A 65 4.94 -1.25 -12.25
CA PRO A 65 4.32 -2.53 -12.62
C PRO A 65 3.19 -2.98 -11.68
N GLY A 66 2.78 -2.15 -10.70
CA GLY A 66 1.72 -2.52 -9.76
C GLY A 66 2.13 -3.55 -8.70
N HIS A 67 3.39 -3.57 -8.29
CA HIS A 67 3.91 -4.48 -7.27
C HIS A 67 4.13 -3.80 -5.90
N ALA A 68 3.45 -2.68 -5.64
CA ALA A 68 3.54 -1.92 -4.40
C ALA A 68 2.27 -1.10 -4.14
N VAL A 69 2.01 -0.84 -2.87
CA VAL A 69 1.00 0.09 -2.36
C VAL A 69 1.62 0.88 -1.21
N ASP A 70 1.22 2.14 -1.07
CA ASP A 70 1.54 2.98 0.09
C ASP A 70 0.32 3.03 1.02
N LEU A 71 0.52 2.76 2.31
CA LEU A 71 -0.52 2.80 3.34
C LEU A 71 -0.32 3.99 4.28
N GLY A 72 -1.40 4.54 4.80
CA GLY A 72 -1.40 5.58 5.83
C GLY A 72 -2.25 5.16 7.02
N ALA A 73 -1.68 5.24 8.23
CA ALA A 73 -2.39 4.89 9.45
C ALA A 73 -3.47 5.92 9.77
N TRP A 74 -4.61 5.44 10.26
CA TRP A 74 -5.76 6.27 10.56
C TRP A 74 -6.19 6.02 12.01
N VAL A 75 -6.27 7.10 12.81
CA VAL A 75 -6.61 7.04 14.23
C VAL A 75 -7.58 8.16 14.55
N GLY A 76 -8.74 7.81 15.11
CA GLY A 76 -9.73 8.81 15.54
C GLY A 76 -10.44 9.43 14.36
N ASP A 77 -10.03 10.64 13.95
CA ASP A 77 -10.51 11.33 12.75
C ASP A 77 -9.38 11.82 11.79
N GLU A 78 -8.16 11.29 11.95
CA GLU A 78 -6.95 11.85 11.32
C GLU A 78 -5.97 10.78 10.78
N LEU A 79 -5.22 11.18 9.75
CA LEU A 79 -4.01 10.47 9.31
C LEU A 79 -2.87 10.67 10.32
N ARG A 80 -2.22 9.58 10.68
CA ARG A 80 -1.09 9.57 11.62
C ARG A 80 0.16 9.01 10.95
N TRP A 81 1.31 9.58 11.30
CA TRP A 81 2.62 9.19 10.77
C TRP A 81 3.54 8.58 11.84
N ASP A 82 2.98 8.30 13.01
CA ASP A 82 3.71 7.71 14.13
C ASP A 82 4.20 6.31 13.77
N TRP A 83 5.53 6.12 13.77
CA TRP A 83 6.17 4.87 13.34
C TRP A 83 5.61 3.60 14.00
N PRO A 84 5.28 3.57 15.31
CA PRO A 84 4.70 2.39 15.95
C PRO A 84 3.39 1.88 15.32
N LEU A 85 2.60 2.77 14.70
CA LEU A 85 1.34 2.38 14.04
C LEU A 85 1.60 1.53 12.79
N TYR A 86 2.67 1.83 12.06
CA TYR A 86 3.04 1.11 10.84
C TYR A 86 3.57 -0.29 11.13
N HIS A 87 4.19 -0.51 12.30
CA HIS A 87 4.55 -1.86 12.73
C HIS A 87 3.30 -2.73 12.94
N ARG A 88 2.26 -2.19 13.58
CA ARG A 88 0.99 -2.91 13.78
C ARG A 88 0.26 -3.18 12.47
N ILE A 89 0.23 -2.21 11.55
CA ILE A 89 -0.31 -2.43 10.20
C ILE A 89 0.50 -3.52 9.49
N ALA A 90 1.82 -3.52 9.59
CA ALA A 90 2.69 -4.51 8.95
C ALA A 90 2.46 -5.92 9.49
N GLU A 91 2.22 -6.09 10.78
CA GLU A 91 1.86 -7.38 11.41
C GLU A 91 0.55 -7.95 10.84
N ALA A 92 -0.37 -7.08 10.43
CA ALA A 92 -1.63 -7.47 9.81
C ALA A 92 -1.52 -7.79 8.30
N ILE A 93 -0.39 -7.50 7.65
CA ILE A 93 -0.17 -7.84 6.24
C ILE A 93 0.11 -9.35 6.13
N PRO A 94 -0.78 -10.15 5.53
CA PRO A 94 -0.51 -11.57 5.33
C PRO A 94 0.68 -11.77 4.38
N PRO A 95 1.42 -12.88 4.52
CA PRO A 95 2.50 -13.18 3.59
C PRO A 95 1.98 -13.23 2.16
N GLY A 96 2.73 -12.60 1.25
CA GLY A 96 2.42 -12.69 -0.17
C GLY A 96 2.57 -14.12 -0.70
N PRO A 97 2.03 -14.42 -1.89
CA PRO A 97 2.26 -15.71 -2.53
C PRO A 97 3.77 -15.95 -2.63
N THR A 98 4.22 -17.10 -2.13
CA THR A 98 5.61 -17.53 -2.29
C THR A 98 5.85 -17.79 -3.77
N HIS A 99 6.58 -16.90 -4.43
CA HIS A 99 7.17 -17.26 -5.71
C HIS A 99 8.22 -18.33 -5.44
N SER A 100 7.93 -19.59 -5.79
CA SER A 100 9.00 -20.57 -5.96
C SER A 100 10.02 -19.95 -6.91
N PRO A 101 11.32 -19.91 -6.56
CA PRO A 101 12.32 -19.47 -7.50
C PRO A 101 12.20 -20.35 -8.74
N ALA A 102 12.08 -19.72 -9.91
CA ALA A 102 12.13 -20.43 -11.18
C ALA A 102 13.43 -21.25 -11.19
N LYS A 103 13.28 -22.56 -11.44
CA LYS A 103 14.42 -23.47 -11.65
C LYS A 103 15.27 -23.02 -12.83
#